data_AF-A0A7W0XDN4-F1
#
_entry.id   AF-A0A7W0XDN4-F1
#
_cell.length_a   1.000
_cell.length_b   1.000
_cell.length_c   1.000
_cell.angle_alpha   90.00
_cell.angle_beta   90.00
_cell.angle_gamma   90.00
#
_symmetry.space_group_name_H-M   'P 1'
#
loop_
_entity.id
_entity.type
_entity.pdbx_description
1 polymer ?
#
loop_
_entity_poly.entity_id
_entity_poly.type
_entity_poly.pdbx_seq_one_letter_code
_entity_poly.pdbx_strand_id
1 'polypeptide(L)'
;MTSEQWPRVKELFEAALERGPAERAVFLAQACADQAIRQEVESLLAAHEGDSSFMNTPAANLLVGDKPLLAAGERFGPYEEIAPLGEGGMGQVYVAVDTRLGRKVALKLLPSSYTDDADRVRRFGQEARAASALNHPNIVTIHEIGEMDSLHYIATEFVDGETLRELMTNTGLKLTQALDIAAQTAGALCEAHKAKVSATAAVAHELASLSRPSPRRRPGRLRGSTP
;
A
#
# COMPACT_ATOMS: atom_id res chain seq x y z
N MET A 1 26.07 6.29 4.25
CA MET A 1 26.72 5.31 5.14
C MET A 1 27.25 4.16 4.33
N THR A 2 28.43 3.63 4.67
CA THR A 2 28.97 2.42 4.02
C THR A 2 28.49 1.17 4.75
N SER A 3 28.32 0.06 4.02
CA SER A 3 27.89 -1.22 4.61
C SER A 3 28.81 -1.74 5.72
N GLU A 4 30.06 -1.27 5.77
CA GLU A 4 31.07 -1.61 6.78
C GLU A 4 30.83 -0.94 8.14
N GLN A 5 30.08 0.16 8.20
CA GLN A 5 29.84 0.92 9.44
C GLN A 5 28.61 0.42 10.22
N TRP A 6 27.73 -0.33 9.58
CA TRP A 6 26.46 -0.81 10.15
C TRP A 6 26.59 -1.70 11.39
N PRO A 7 27.56 -2.65 11.48
CA PRO A 7 27.74 -3.47 12.68
C PRO A 7 28.03 -2.63 13.92
N ARG A 8 28.79 -1.54 13.76
CA ARG A 8 29.16 -0.63 14.86
C ARG A 8 27.99 0.23 15.33
N VAL A 9 27.15 0.69 14.40
CA VAL A 9 25.90 1.41 14.71
C VAL A 9 24.97 0.51 15.52
N LYS A 10 24.79 -0.74 15.08
CA LYS A 10 23.94 -1.71 15.78
C LYS A 10 24.40 -1.98 17.21
N GLU A 11 25.70 -2.21 17.40
CA GLU A 11 26.28 -2.47 18.73
C GLU A 11 26.06 -1.28 19.68
N LEU A 12 26.30 -0.05 19.21
CA LEU A 12 26.11 1.16 20.00
C LEU A 12 24.63 1.43 20.31
N PHE A 13 23.73 1.13 19.37
CA PHE A 13 22.29 1.25 19.56
C PHE A 13 21.77 0.27 20.62
N GLU A 14 22.11 -1.01 20.52
CA GLU A 14 21.72 -2.03 21.50
C GLU A 14 22.26 -1.69 22.91
N ALA A 15 23.52 -1.26 23.01
CA ALA A 15 24.09 -0.80 24.26
C ALA A 15 23.40 0.46 24.83
N ALA A 16 22.98 1.39 23.97
CA ALA A 16 22.25 2.57 24.41
C ALA A 16 20.83 2.24 24.92
N LEU A 17 20.16 1.22 24.35
CA LEU A 17 18.84 0.78 24.79
C LEU A 17 18.84 0.21 26.22
N GLU A 18 19.92 -0.44 26.64
CA GLU A 18 20.08 -0.94 28.02
C GLU A 18 20.22 0.16 29.08
N ARG A 19 20.32 1.44 28.65
CA ARG A 19 20.50 2.61 29.51
C ARG A 19 19.25 3.48 29.53
N GLY A 20 19.10 4.25 30.60
CA GLY A 20 18.00 5.22 30.74
C GLY A 20 18.15 6.41 29.76
N PRO A 21 17.06 7.06 29.32
CA PRO A 21 17.09 8.13 28.31
C PRO A 21 18.09 9.26 28.60
N ALA A 22 18.23 9.66 29.87
CA ALA A 22 19.16 10.70 30.30
C ALA A 22 20.64 10.30 30.19
N GLU A 23 20.95 9.00 30.19
CA GLU A 23 22.32 8.45 30.19
C GLU A 23 22.82 8.14 28.78
N ARG A 24 21.92 8.00 27.80
CA ARG A 24 22.23 7.65 26.40
C ARG A 24 23.11 8.69 25.73
N ALA A 25 22.80 9.97 25.89
CA ALA A 25 23.58 11.06 25.30
C ALA A 25 25.03 11.09 25.81
N VAL A 26 25.23 10.87 27.12
CA VAL A 26 26.56 10.81 27.74
C VAL A 26 27.33 9.57 27.27
N PHE A 27 26.65 8.42 27.18
CA PHE A 27 27.24 7.19 26.65
C PHE A 27 27.70 7.34 25.19
N LEU A 28 26.86 7.89 24.31
CA LEU A 28 27.21 8.08 22.89
C LEU A 28 28.32 9.12 22.69
N ALA A 29 28.40 10.12 23.57
CA ALA A 29 29.50 11.08 23.60
C ALA A 29 30.85 10.42 23.94
N GLN A 30 30.85 9.37 24.76
CA GLN A 30 32.06 8.67 25.22
C GLN A 30 32.43 7.45 24.36
N ALA A 31 31.44 6.67 23.91
CA ALA A 31 31.64 5.38 23.25
C ALA A 31 31.90 5.48 21.74
N CYS A 32 31.61 6.64 21.14
CA CYS A 32 31.77 6.86 19.71
C CYS A 32 32.36 8.25 19.45
N ALA A 33 33.57 8.32 18.88
CA ALA A 33 34.20 9.59 18.47
C ALA A 33 33.77 10.04 17.06
N ASP A 34 33.19 9.12 16.28
CA ASP A 34 32.73 9.39 14.92
C ASP A 34 31.33 10.03 14.96
N GLN A 35 31.26 11.27 14.50
CA GLN A 35 30.04 12.07 14.52
C GLN A 35 28.95 11.51 13.59
N ALA A 36 29.32 10.87 12.47
CA ALA A 36 28.34 10.29 11.55
C ALA A 36 27.69 9.04 12.14
N ILE A 37 28.48 8.19 12.80
CA ILE A 37 27.95 7.01 13.52
C ILE A 37 27.10 7.46 14.71
N ARG A 38 27.53 8.49 15.45
CA ARG A 38 26.78 9.04 16.58
C ARG A 38 25.41 9.57 16.15
N GLN A 39 25.36 10.38 15.08
CA GLN A 39 24.11 10.93 14.56
C GLN A 39 23.14 9.83 14.10
N GLU A 40 23.65 8.76 13.50
CA GLU A 40 22.81 7.64 13.09
C GLU A 40 22.20 6.91 14.31
N VAL A 41 23.00 6.63 15.33
CA VAL A 41 22.51 5.97 16.56
C VAL A 41 21.49 6.87 17.30
N GLU A 42 21.72 8.18 17.35
CA GLU A 42 20.77 9.14 17.92
C GLU A 42 19.44 9.17 17.13
N SER A 43 19.51 9.13 15.80
CA SER A 43 18.33 9.02 14.92
C SER A 43 17.52 7.74 15.20
N LEU A 44 18.19 6.60 15.32
CA LEU A 44 17.55 5.32 15.63
C LEU A 44 16.92 5.30 17.04
N LEU A 45 17.57 5.92 18.03
CA LEU A 45 17.03 6.03 19.39
C LEU A 45 15.80 6.94 19.43
N ALA A 46 15.82 8.06 18.72
CA ALA A 46 14.67 8.96 18.60
C ALA A 46 13.48 8.25 17.93
N ALA A 47 13.73 7.43 16.90
CA ALA A 47 12.70 6.61 16.26
C ALA A 47 12.18 5.49 17.18
N HIS A 48 12.99 4.98 18.11
CA HIS A 48 12.59 3.96 19.09
C HIS A 48 11.79 4.54 20.26
N GLU A 49 12.10 5.76 20.71
CA GLU A 49 11.36 6.48 21.76
C GLU A 49 10.07 7.12 21.24
N GLY A 50 10.01 7.39 19.93
CA GLY A 50 8.86 7.95 19.23
C GLY A 50 7.71 6.95 19.08
N ASP A 51 6.96 6.79 20.17
CA ASP A 51 5.62 6.21 20.26
C ASP A 51 5.46 4.76 19.73
N SER A 52 4.63 3.98 20.43
CA SER A 52 4.16 2.65 19.99
C SER A 52 3.47 2.64 18.61
N SER A 53 3.34 3.81 17.99
CA SER A 53 3.01 4.12 16.60
C SER A 53 3.94 3.46 15.56
N PHE A 54 5.19 3.11 15.87
CA PHE A 54 6.10 2.48 14.90
C PHE A 54 5.54 1.18 14.29
N MET A 55 4.80 0.38 15.06
CA MET A 55 4.11 -0.83 14.57
C MET A 55 2.83 -0.52 13.78
N ASN A 56 2.25 0.69 13.94
CA ASN A 56 1.05 1.15 13.25
C ASN A 56 1.35 2.02 12.02
N THR A 57 2.60 2.45 11.87
CA THR A 57 3.09 3.17 10.69
C THR A 57 3.54 2.11 9.69
N PRO A 58 2.85 1.95 8.54
CA PRO A 58 3.36 1.07 7.50
C PRO A 58 4.77 1.54 7.13
N ALA A 59 5.72 0.61 6.99
CA ALA A 59 7.09 0.91 6.56
C ALA A 59 7.16 1.72 5.24
N ALA A 60 6.04 1.80 4.51
CA ALA A 60 5.77 2.67 3.37
C ALA A 60 6.01 4.16 3.63
N ASN A 61 5.57 4.69 4.78
CA ASN A 61 5.64 6.14 5.05
C ASN A 61 7.06 6.62 5.34
N LEU A 62 7.98 5.70 5.63
CA LEU A 62 9.41 6.00 5.78
C LEU A 62 10.15 6.08 4.43
N LEU A 63 9.51 5.65 3.32
CA LEU A 63 10.19 5.42 2.04
C LEU A 63 9.64 6.26 0.87
N VAL A 64 8.44 6.83 1.00
CA VAL A 64 7.85 7.75 0.01
C VAL A 64 7.99 9.16 0.57
N GLY A 65 8.66 10.05 -0.16
CA GLY A 65 8.72 11.46 0.25
C GLY A 65 7.31 12.06 0.31
N ASP A 66 7.03 12.85 1.35
CA ASP A 66 5.74 13.53 1.65
C ASP A 66 5.15 14.37 0.49
N LYS A 67 5.86 14.50 -0.64
CA LYS A 67 5.43 15.33 -1.75
C LYS A 67 4.50 14.55 -2.68
N PRO A 68 3.31 15.10 -3.02
CA PRO A 68 2.44 14.49 -4.01
C PRO A 68 3.14 14.40 -5.37
N LEU A 69 3.00 13.28 -6.07
CA LEU A 69 3.52 13.07 -7.42
C LEU A 69 2.75 13.89 -8.47
N LEU A 70 1.44 14.03 -8.28
CA LEU A 70 0.55 14.87 -9.09
C LEU A 70 -0.22 15.84 -8.19
N ALA A 71 -0.41 17.06 -8.69
CA ALA A 71 -1.26 18.06 -8.04
C ALA A 71 -2.75 17.75 -8.25
N ALA A 72 -3.59 18.15 -7.28
CA ALA A 72 -5.03 18.02 -7.44
C ALA A 72 -5.53 18.86 -8.63
N GLY A 73 -6.35 18.26 -9.49
CA GLY A 73 -6.83 18.88 -10.73
C GLY A 73 -5.81 18.91 -11.88
N GLU A 74 -4.61 18.38 -11.68
CA GLU A 74 -3.65 18.14 -12.76
C GLU A 74 -4.20 17.07 -13.72
N ARG A 75 -3.71 17.11 -14.96
CA ARG A 75 -4.00 16.09 -15.97
C ARG A 75 -2.79 15.20 -16.16
N PHE A 76 -3.01 13.89 -16.22
CA PHE A 76 -2.00 12.88 -16.49
C PHE A 76 -2.41 12.08 -17.72
N GLY A 77 -1.92 12.46 -18.90
CA GLY A 77 -2.29 11.81 -20.16
C GLY A 77 -3.79 11.87 -20.45
N PRO A 78 -4.52 10.73 -20.54
CA PRO A 78 -5.97 10.70 -20.69
C PRO A 78 -6.75 10.84 -19.37
N TYR A 79 -6.05 10.92 -18.23
CA TYR A 79 -6.66 10.97 -16.90
C TYR A 79 -6.78 12.42 -16.41
N GLU A 80 -8.01 12.83 -16.05
CA GLU A 80 -8.35 14.17 -15.56
C GLU A 80 -9.04 14.09 -14.18
N GLU A 81 -9.31 15.25 -13.56
CA GLU A 81 -9.92 15.36 -12.22
C GLU A 81 -9.14 14.57 -11.16
N ILE A 82 -7.81 14.65 -11.23
CA ILE A 82 -6.94 13.89 -10.34
C ILE A 82 -7.08 14.40 -8.91
N ALA A 83 -7.36 13.49 -7.98
CA ALA A 83 -7.38 13.77 -6.55
C ALA A 83 -6.70 12.64 -5.77
N PRO A 84 -5.92 12.95 -4.71
CA PRO A 84 -5.26 11.93 -3.90
C PRO A 84 -6.32 11.04 -3.21
N LEU A 85 -6.11 9.73 -3.26
CA LEU A 85 -6.96 8.72 -2.63
C LEU A 85 -6.25 8.03 -1.46
N GLY A 86 -4.93 7.88 -1.53
CA GLY A 86 -4.14 7.34 -0.44
C GLY A 86 -2.70 7.07 -0.84
N GLU A 87 -1.93 6.57 0.11
CA GLU A 87 -0.52 6.19 -0.06
C GLU A 87 -0.28 4.78 0.46
N GLY A 88 0.68 4.07 -0.14
CA GLY A 88 1.07 2.73 0.28
C GLY A 88 2.51 2.39 -0.10
N GLY A 89 2.96 1.19 0.25
CA GLY A 89 4.38 0.79 0.15
C GLY A 89 4.99 0.78 -1.26
N MET A 90 4.18 0.87 -2.29
CA MET A 90 4.60 0.90 -3.70
C MET A 90 4.02 2.12 -4.43
N GLY A 91 3.88 3.25 -3.73
CA GLY A 91 3.56 4.54 -4.34
C GLY A 91 2.25 5.17 -3.89
N GLN A 92 1.86 6.22 -4.60
CA GLN A 92 0.69 7.05 -4.30
C GLN A 92 -0.48 6.67 -5.19
N VAL A 93 -1.68 6.68 -4.63
CA VAL A 93 -2.91 6.32 -5.35
C VAL A 93 -3.80 7.55 -5.46
N TYR A 94 -4.33 7.75 -6.66
CA TYR A 94 -5.20 8.84 -7.02
C TYR A 94 -6.52 8.30 -7.56
N VAL A 95 -7.60 9.02 -7.33
CA VAL A 95 -8.80 8.88 -8.15
C VAL A 95 -8.68 9.81 -9.34
N ALA A 96 -9.11 9.35 -10.52
CA ALA A 96 -9.13 10.14 -11.74
C ALA A 96 -10.28 9.69 -12.65
N VAL A 97 -10.60 10.51 -13.66
CA VAL A 97 -11.53 10.19 -14.74
C VAL A 97 -10.73 9.85 -16.00
N ASP A 98 -10.90 8.64 -16.53
CA ASP A 98 -10.38 8.27 -17.86
C ASP A 98 -11.27 8.91 -18.93
N THR A 99 -10.76 9.94 -19.59
CA THR A 99 -11.51 10.71 -20.60
C THR A 99 -11.78 9.93 -21.89
N ARG A 100 -11.06 8.83 -22.14
CA ARG A 100 -11.29 7.96 -23.32
C ARG A 100 -12.54 7.11 -23.14
N LEU A 101 -12.79 6.67 -21.90
CA LEU A 101 -13.87 5.74 -21.56
C LEU A 101 -14.98 6.37 -20.72
N GLY A 102 -14.78 7.60 -20.22
CA GLY A 102 -15.74 8.34 -19.42
C GLY A 102 -16.04 7.69 -18.06
N ARG A 103 -15.03 7.10 -17.41
CA ARG A 103 -15.21 6.38 -16.13
C ARG A 103 -14.17 6.78 -15.09
N LYS A 104 -14.55 6.66 -13.81
CA LYS A 104 -13.60 6.78 -12.69
C LYS A 104 -12.67 5.57 -12.64
N VAL A 105 -11.41 5.84 -12.33
CA VAL A 105 -10.35 4.85 -12.15
C VAL A 105 -9.56 5.16 -10.87
N ALA A 106 -8.94 4.14 -10.30
CA ALA A 106 -7.88 4.33 -9.31
C ALA A 106 -6.52 4.23 -10.04
N LEU A 107 -5.68 5.23 -9.88
CA LEU A 107 -4.39 5.37 -10.54
C LEU A 107 -3.28 5.27 -9.50
N LYS A 108 -2.53 4.17 -9.51
CA LYS A 108 -1.37 3.98 -8.64
C LYS A 108 -0.10 4.39 -9.39
N LEU A 109 0.62 5.36 -8.84
CA LEU A 109 1.84 5.93 -9.41
C LEU A 109 3.04 5.55 -8.55
N LEU A 110 4.11 5.10 -9.22
CA LEU A 110 5.36 4.75 -8.57
C LEU A 110 6.30 5.98 -8.60
N PRO A 111 6.79 6.48 -7.44
CA PRO A 111 7.73 7.60 -7.41
C PRO A 111 9.03 7.31 -8.14
N SER A 112 9.68 8.34 -8.67
CA SER A 112 10.99 8.22 -9.33
C SER A 112 12.10 7.68 -8.42
N SER A 113 12.02 7.92 -7.11
CA SER A 113 12.94 7.31 -6.13
C SER A 113 12.86 5.77 -6.07
N TYR A 114 11.77 5.19 -6.57
CA TYR A 114 11.61 3.74 -6.72
C TYR A 114 12.02 3.23 -8.10
N THR A 115 12.17 4.12 -9.10
CA THR A 115 12.58 3.74 -10.45
C THR A 115 14.09 3.50 -10.57
N ASP A 116 14.89 4.01 -9.62
CA ASP A 116 16.34 3.76 -9.54
C ASP A 116 16.68 2.28 -9.24
N ASP A 117 15.73 1.53 -8.69
CA ASP A 117 15.83 0.10 -8.44
C ASP A 117 15.06 -0.67 -9.54
N ALA A 118 15.80 -1.10 -10.57
CA ALA A 118 15.25 -1.84 -11.70
C ALA A 118 14.49 -3.13 -11.30
N ASP A 119 14.83 -3.74 -10.16
CA ASP A 119 14.13 -4.92 -9.65
C ASP A 119 12.75 -4.56 -9.09
N ARG A 120 12.55 -3.35 -8.56
CA ARG A 120 11.23 -2.86 -8.10
C ARG A 120 10.32 -2.56 -9.27
N VAL A 121 10.83 -1.85 -10.28
CA VAL A 121 10.07 -1.56 -11.50
C VAL A 121 9.65 -2.86 -12.20
N ARG A 122 10.59 -3.81 -12.33
CA ARG A 122 10.30 -5.13 -12.90
C ARG A 122 9.20 -5.85 -12.12
N ARG A 123 9.29 -5.87 -10.78
CA ARG A 123 8.27 -6.49 -9.91
C ARG A 123 6.91 -5.79 -10.06
N PHE A 124 6.87 -4.47 -10.03
CA PHE A 124 5.64 -3.70 -10.21
C PHE A 124 4.90 -4.08 -11.49
N GLY A 125 5.60 -4.10 -12.63
CA GLY A 125 5.01 -4.50 -13.91
C GLY A 125 4.67 -6.00 -14.00
N GLN A 126 5.47 -6.88 -13.40
CA GLN A 126 5.21 -8.32 -13.36
C GLN A 126 3.97 -8.65 -12.53
N GLU A 127 3.86 -8.07 -11.34
CA GLU A 127 2.72 -8.29 -10.45
C GLU A 127 1.43 -7.75 -11.07
N ALA A 128 1.48 -6.57 -11.69
CA ALA A 128 0.34 -5.99 -12.40
C ALA A 128 -0.11 -6.87 -13.58
N ARG A 129 0.81 -7.36 -14.42
CA ARG A 129 0.47 -8.29 -15.51
C ARG A 129 -0.15 -9.57 -14.98
N ALA A 130 0.39 -10.13 -13.90
CA ALA A 130 -0.12 -11.37 -13.34
C ALA A 130 -1.49 -11.18 -12.67
N ALA A 131 -1.71 -10.06 -11.98
CA ALA A 131 -3.01 -9.68 -11.43
C ALA A 131 -4.06 -9.41 -12.52
N SER A 132 -3.67 -8.87 -13.68
CA SER A 132 -4.60 -8.62 -14.80
C SER A 132 -5.23 -9.89 -15.39
N ALA A 133 -4.60 -11.05 -15.16
CA ALA A 133 -5.12 -12.35 -15.58
C ALA A 133 -6.13 -12.95 -14.58
N LEU A 134 -6.28 -12.34 -13.40
CA LEU A 134 -7.20 -12.80 -12.37
C LEU A 134 -8.59 -12.21 -12.60
N ASN A 135 -9.61 -13.05 -12.48
CA ASN A 135 -11.00 -12.64 -12.52
C ASN A 135 -11.71 -13.16 -11.26
N HIS A 136 -11.75 -12.34 -10.22
CA HIS A 136 -12.34 -12.68 -8.93
C HIS A 136 -13.06 -11.45 -8.35
N PRO A 137 -14.26 -11.59 -7.76
CA PRO A 137 -15.05 -10.45 -7.28
C PRO A 137 -14.40 -9.62 -6.17
N ASN A 138 -13.36 -10.15 -5.52
CA ASN A 138 -12.56 -9.47 -4.50
C ASN A 138 -11.13 -9.14 -4.96
N ILE A 139 -10.89 -9.11 -6.27
CA ILE A 139 -9.64 -8.65 -6.89
C ILE A 139 -10.02 -7.57 -7.89
N VAL A 140 -9.37 -6.41 -7.78
CA VAL A 140 -9.62 -5.31 -8.70
C VAL A 140 -9.15 -5.63 -10.12
N THR A 141 -9.93 -5.17 -11.08
CA THR A 141 -9.60 -5.30 -12.50
C THR A 141 -8.58 -4.25 -12.89
N ILE A 142 -7.45 -4.68 -13.46
CA ILE A 142 -6.47 -3.79 -14.06
C ILE A 142 -6.97 -3.40 -15.45
N HIS A 143 -6.99 -2.10 -15.72
CA HIS A 143 -7.40 -1.52 -17.00
C HIS A 143 -6.20 -1.19 -17.88
N GLU A 144 -5.13 -0.66 -17.29
CA GLU A 144 -3.93 -0.24 -18.02
C GLU A 144 -2.70 -0.33 -17.12
N ILE A 145 -1.57 -0.62 -17.75
CA ILE A 145 -0.24 -0.54 -17.14
C ILE A 145 0.61 0.25 -18.13
N GLY A 146 1.31 1.27 -17.66
CA GLY A 146 2.09 2.12 -18.55
C GLY A 146 3.16 2.91 -17.83
N GLU A 147 3.86 3.70 -18.63
CA GLU A 147 4.83 4.69 -18.20
C GLU A 147 4.51 6.00 -18.92
N MET A 148 4.48 7.11 -18.18
CA MET A 148 4.23 8.44 -18.72
C MET A 148 4.91 9.47 -17.84
N ASP A 149 5.54 10.46 -18.45
CA ASP A 149 6.28 11.52 -17.75
C ASP A 149 7.29 10.97 -16.73
N SER A 150 7.96 9.86 -17.09
CA SER A 150 8.89 9.11 -16.23
C SER A 150 8.28 8.49 -14.97
N LEU A 151 6.94 8.45 -14.87
CA LEU A 151 6.20 7.78 -13.81
C LEU A 151 5.60 6.48 -14.35
N HIS A 152 5.88 5.39 -13.64
CA HIS A 152 5.21 4.12 -13.89
C HIS A 152 3.85 4.12 -13.21
N TYR A 153 2.82 3.63 -13.91
CA TYR A 153 1.45 3.65 -13.40
C TYR A 153 0.69 2.36 -13.69
N ILE A 154 -0.30 2.10 -12.82
CA ILE A 154 -1.34 1.10 -13.03
C ILE A 154 -2.69 1.79 -12.83
N ALA A 155 -3.55 1.72 -13.84
CA ALA A 155 -4.94 2.14 -13.74
C ALA A 155 -5.83 0.92 -13.48
N THR A 156 -6.65 0.97 -12.44
CA THR A 156 -7.59 -0.09 -12.08
C THR A 156 -9.02 0.43 -12.02
N GLU A 157 -9.96 -0.50 -11.89
CA GLU A 157 -11.33 -0.11 -11.52
C GLU A 157 -11.32 0.73 -10.23
N PHE A 158 -12.17 1.74 -10.19
CA PHE A 158 -12.45 2.49 -8.97
C PHE A 158 -13.58 1.79 -8.20
N VAL A 159 -13.30 1.42 -6.94
CA VAL A 159 -14.31 0.85 -6.05
C VAL A 159 -14.84 1.99 -5.16
N ASP A 160 -16.13 2.24 -5.25
CA ASP A 160 -16.80 3.24 -4.41
C ASP A 160 -17.07 2.63 -3.01
N GLY A 161 -16.65 3.32 -1.95
CA GLY A 161 -16.79 2.85 -0.57
C GLY A 161 -15.72 3.39 0.39
N GLU A 162 -15.76 2.88 1.63
CA GLU A 162 -14.79 3.20 2.68
C GLU A 162 -13.67 2.16 2.73
N THR A 163 -12.46 2.61 3.06
CA THR A 163 -11.31 1.73 3.25
C THR A 163 -11.45 0.95 4.54
N LEU A 164 -10.85 -0.24 4.62
CA LEU A 164 -10.77 -1.04 5.82
C LEU A 164 -10.09 -0.27 6.94
N ARG A 165 -9.06 0.52 6.60
CA ARG A 165 -8.39 1.43 7.52
C ARG A 165 -9.38 2.44 8.11
N GLU A 166 -10.15 3.14 7.28
CA GLU A 166 -11.17 4.09 7.74
C GLU A 166 -12.22 3.40 8.60
N LEU A 167 -12.71 2.22 8.21
CA LEU A 167 -13.68 1.46 9.00
C LEU A 167 -13.14 1.02 10.36
N MET A 168 -11.86 0.63 10.42
CA MET A 168 -11.21 0.26 11.67
C MET A 168 -11.02 1.48 12.59
N THR A 169 -10.68 2.64 12.03
CA THR A 169 -10.44 3.86 12.81
C THR A 169 -11.73 4.56 13.24
N ASN A 170 -12.74 4.64 12.37
CA ASN A 170 -13.91 5.49 12.60
C ASN A 170 -15.01 4.80 13.41
N THR A 171 -15.32 3.55 13.09
CA THR A 171 -16.49 2.86 13.65
C THR A 171 -16.14 1.62 14.46
N GLY A 172 -14.93 1.08 14.27
CA GLY A 172 -14.59 -0.27 14.70
C GLY A 172 -15.36 -1.33 13.91
N LEU A 173 -14.83 -2.55 13.85
CA LEU A 173 -15.46 -3.66 13.14
C LEU A 173 -16.14 -4.61 14.11
N LYS A 174 -17.39 -4.97 13.84
CA LYS A 174 -18.02 -6.13 14.51
C LYS A 174 -17.27 -7.39 14.10
N LEU A 175 -17.16 -8.35 15.01
CA LEU A 175 -16.49 -9.63 14.73
C LEU A 175 -17.00 -10.30 13.44
N THR A 176 -18.32 -10.28 13.22
CA THR A 176 -18.91 -10.86 11.99
C THR A 176 -18.44 -10.15 10.73
N GLN A 177 -18.34 -8.81 10.75
CA GLN A 177 -17.85 -8.04 9.61
C GLN A 177 -16.35 -8.33 9.37
N ALA A 178 -15.56 -8.40 10.43
CA ALA A 178 -14.14 -8.75 10.34
C ALA A 178 -13.94 -10.15 9.73
N LEU A 179 -14.75 -11.13 10.15
CA LEU A 179 -14.70 -12.49 9.60
C LEU A 179 -15.10 -12.54 8.12
N ASP A 180 -16.14 -11.79 7.72
CA ASP A 180 -16.57 -11.72 6.33
C ASP A 180 -15.48 -11.10 5.43
N ILE A 181 -14.85 -10.03 5.89
CA ILE A 181 -13.74 -9.36 5.19
C ILE A 181 -12.52 -10.30 5.10
N ALA A 182 -12.18 -10.98 6.19
CA ALA A 182 -11.08 -11.94 6.22
C ALA A 182 -11.33 -13.12 5.26
N ALA A 183 -12.55 -13.65 5.20
CA ALA A 183 -12.90 -14.74 4.29
C ALA A 183 -12.82 -14.31 2.81
N GLN A 184 -13.31 -13.11 2.48
CA GLN A 184 -13.20 -12.55 1.14
C GLN A 184 -11.75 -12.31 0.72
N THR A 185 -10.95 -11.75 1.64
CA THR A 185 -9.51 -11.51 1.42
C THR A 185 -8.76 -12.82 1.23
N ALA A 186 -9.02 -13.83 2.06
CA ALA A 186 -8.41 -15.14 1.92
C ALA A 186 -8.78 -15.83 0.60
N GLY A 187 -10.03 -15.68 0.15
CA GLY A 187 -10.48 -16.17 -1.16
C GLY A 187 -9.71 -15.53 -2.32
N ALA A 188 -9.58 -14.20 -2.31
CA ALA A 188 -8.78 -13.47 -3.30
C ALA A 188 -7.31 -13.89 -3.29
N LEU A 189 -6.71 -13.98 -2.09
CA LEU A 189 -5.30 -14.40 -1.94
C LEU A 189 -5.08 -15.83 -2.41
N CYS A 190 -6.03 -16.74 -2.22
CA CYS A 190 -5.95 -18.11 -2.70
C CYS A 190 -5.88 -18.15 -4.24
N GLU A 191 -6.74 -17.38 -4.92
CA GLU A 191 -6.71 -17.29 -6.39
C GLU A 191 -5.43 -16.63 -6.89
N ALA A 192 -4.97 -15.54 -6.25
CA ALA A 192 -3.70 -14.90 -6.57
C ALA A 192 -2.52 -15.87 -6.40
N HIS A 193 -2.49 -16.63 -5.30
CA HIS A 193 -1.42 -17.58 -5.02
C HIS A 193 -1.38 -18.74 -6.04
N LYS A 194 -2.53 -19.28 -6.44
CA LYS A 194 -2.59 -20.30 -7.52
C LYS A 194 -1.98 -19.79 -8.82
N ALA A 195 -2.16 -18.51 -9.11
CA ALA A 195 -1.59 -17.83 -10.27
C ALA A 195 -0.16 -17.30 -10.04
N LYS A 196 0.46 -17.59 -8.87
CA LYS A 196 1.80 -17.13 -8.48
C LYS A 196 1.94 -15.61 -8.48
N VAL A 197 0.88 -14.90 -8.12
CA VAL A 197 0.85 -13.44 -8.01
C VAL A 197 1.09 -13.05 -6.55
N SER A 198 2.01 -12.13 -6.30
CA SER A 198 2.19 -11.51 -4.99
C SER A 198 0.96 -10.67 -4.63
N ALA A 199 0.54 -10.70 -3.38
CA ALA A 199 -0.65 -10.01 -2.87
C ALA A 199 -0.68 -8.48 -3.13
N THR A 200 0.48 -7.86 -3.39
CA THR A 200 0.67 -6.42 -3.52
C THR A 200 0.04 -5.79 -4.76
N ALA A 201 -0.22 -6.56 -5.83
CA ALA A 201 -0.87 -6.05 -7.05
C ALA A 201 -2.36 -6.37 -7.16
N ALA A 202 -2.88 -7.29 -6.35
CA ALA A 202 -4.27 -7.74 -6.46
C ALA A 202 -5.26 -6.90 -5.64
N VAL A 203 -4.76 -6.11 -4.69
CA VAL A 203 -5.60 -5.32 -3.76
C VAL A 203 -5.28 -3.84 -3.97
N ALA A 204 -5.72 -3.27 -5.10
CA ALA A 204 -5.82 -1.82 -5.18
C ALA A 204 -6.93 -1.41 -4.22
N HIS A 205 -6.49 -0.80 -3.12
CA HIS A 205 -7.31 -0.34 -2.02
C HIS A 205 -8.11 -1.44 -1.33
N GLU A 206 -7.69 -1.66 -0.09
CA GLU A 206 -8.38 -2.35 0.98
C GLU A 206 -9.72 -1.64 1.24
N LEU A 207 -10.68 -1.71 0.31
CA LEU A 207 -12.02 -1.12 0.41
C LEU A 207 -12.96 -2.25 0.77
N ALA A 208 -13.53 -2.18 1.97
CA ALA A 208 -14.63 -3.07 2.30
C ALA A 208 -15.86 -2.52 1.58
N SER A 209 -16.12 -3.01 0.36
CA SER A 209 -17.46 -2.89 -0.20
C SER A 209 -18.40 -3.76 0.66
N LEU A 210 -18.87 -3.22 1.79
CA LEU A 210 -19.97 -3.78 2.55
C LEU A 210 -21.21 -3.72 1.65
N SER A 211 -21.40 -4.79 0.85
CA SER A 211 -22.54 -5.11 -0.02
C SER A 211 -22.18 -5.23 -1.51
N ARG A 212 -21.46 -6.29 -1.87
CA ARG A 212 -21.84 -7.03 -3.09
C ARG A 212 -22.54 -8.32 -2.66
N PRO A 213 -23.89 -8.39 -2.66
CA PRO A 213 -24.56 -9.64 -2.40
C PRO A 213 -24.13 -10.66 -3.47
N SER A 214 -23.60 -11.79 -3.00
CA SER A 214 -23.35 -12.97 -3.83
C SER A 214 -24.59 -13.25 -4.69
N PRO A 215 -24.46 -13.49 -6.01
CA PRO A 215 -25.61 -13.84 -6.84
C PRO A 215 -26.08 -15.24 -6.43
N ARG A 216 -26.96 -15.31 -5.43
CA ARG A 216 -27.75 -16.51 -5.16
C ARG A 216 -28.52 -16.82 -6.43
N ARG A 217 -28.10 -17.87 -7.16
CA ARG A 217 -28.91 -18.51 -8.20
C ARG A 217 -30.31 -18.73 -7.61
N ARG A 218 -31.29 -17.94 -8.06
CA ARG A 218 -32.70 -18.26 -7.81
C ARG A 218 -33.01 -19.54 -8.60
N PRO A 219 -33.44 -20.64 -7.97
CA PRO A 219 -34.01 -21.74 -8.73
C PRO A 219 -35.27 -21.22 -9.41
N GLY A 220 -35.32 -21.34 -10.74
CA GLY A 220 -36.42 -20.88 -11.56
C GLY A 220 -37.74 -21.50 -11.10
N ARG A 221 -38.69 -20.65 -10.69
CA ARG A 221 -40.10 -21.03 -10.61
C ARG A 221 -40.62 -21.16 -12.03
N LEU A 222 -40.68 -22.39 -12.54
CA LEU A 222 -41.65 -22.74 -13.58
C LEU A 222 -43.04 -22.69 -12.94
N ARG A 223 -43.78 -21.60 -13.13
CA ARG A 223 -45.23 -21.59 -12.91
C ARG A 223 -45.88 -22.03 -14.21
N GLY A 224 -46.56 -23.17 -14.14
CA GLY A 224 -47.49 -23.62 -15.17
C GLY A 224 -48.62 -22.62 -15.37
N SER A 225 -49.11 -22.59 -16.60
CA SER A 225 -50.37 -21.97 -17.00
C SER A 225 -51.16 -23.05 -17.73
N THR A 226 -52.10 -23.66 -17.03
CA THR A 226 -53.32 -24.30 -17.56
C THR A 226 -54.36 -23.20 -17.84
N PRO A 227 -55.45 -23.43 -18.60
CA PRO A 227 -56.32 -24.62 -18.65
C PRO A 227 -56.03 -25.59 -19.80
#